data_AF-A0A327USC6-F1
#
_entry.id   AF-A0A327USC6-F1
#
_cell.length_a   1.000
_cell.length_b   1.000
_cell.length_c   1.000
_cell.angle_alpha   90.00
_cell.angle_beta   90.00
_cell.angle_gamma   90.00
#
_symmetry.space_group_name_H-M   'P 1'
#
loop_
_entity.id
_entity.type
_entity.pdbx_description
1 polymer ?
#
loop_
_entity_poly.entity_id
_entity_poly.type
_entity_poly.pdbx_seq_one_letter_code
_entity_poly.pdbx_strand_id
1 'polypeptide(L)'
;MNDRSPSAPPTAHGHHLVIKALHKHPQALRNLHTPGSAEDELATLVVRSALHLDNVQAELVDRCTWAAEDLTRAAAGKAVPNSLGILQTSGTLIDILAARRADAVTHLKSTLAAYQRATATAQPQRTAPAPPSPSRTTRQTR
;
A
#
# COMPACT_ATOMS: atom_id res chain seq x y z
N MET A 1 -17.22 15.26 25.47
CA MET A 1 -17.01 13.97 24.79
C MET A 1 -16.85 14.25 23.31
N ASN A 2 -15.64 14.18 22.78
CA ASN A 2 -15.43 14.28 21.33
C ASN A 2 -14.77 12.99 20.84
N ASP A 3 -15.46 12.34 19.92
CA ASP A 3 -15.06 11.17 19.14
C ASP A 3 -13.65 11.33 18.59
N ARG A 4 -12.70 10.57 19.15
CA ARG A 4 -11.53 10.15 18.40
C ARG A 4 -11.95 8.93 17.60
N SER A 5 -12.24 9.13 16.32
CA SER A 5 -12.08 8.05 15.33
C SER A 5 -10.76 7.33 15.65
N PRO A 6 -10.72 5.99 15.69
CA PRO A 6 -9.49 5.29 16.03
C PRO A 6 -8.46 5.67 14.97
N SER A 7 -7.51 6.54 15.35
CA SER A 7 -6.32 6.80 14.56
C SER A 7 -5.71 5.43 14.33
N ALA A 8 -5.63 4.98 13.09
CA ALA A 8 -5.00 3.71 12.78
C ALA A 8 -3.61 3.71 13.44
N PRO A 9 -3.14 2.56 13.95
CA PRO A 9 -1.88 2.51 14.65
C PRO A 9 -0.78 3.14 13.78
N PRO A 10 0.24 3.79 14.38
CA PRO A 10 1.31 4.45 13.64
C PRO A 10 2.08 3.51 12.68
N THR A 11 1.80 2.21 12.78
CA THR A 11 2.35 1.13 11.95
C THR A 11 1.52 0.79 10.72
N ALA A 12 0.26 1.25 10.59
CA ALA A 12 -0.63 0.96 9.45
C ALA A 12 -0.35 1.83 8.21
N HIS A 13 0.93 2.08 7.90
CA HIS A 13 1.34 3.01 6.84
C HIS A 13 0.95 2.54 5.43
N GLY A 14 1.12 1.25 5.13
CA GLY A 14 0.74 0.63 3.88
C GLY A 14 -0.76 0.64 3.65
N HIS A 15 -1.58 0.28 4.65
CA HIS A 15 -3.03 0.39 4.54
C HIS A 15 -3.48 1.84 4.29
N HIS A 16 -2.88 2.82 4.98
CA HIS A 16 -3.14 4.23 4.73
C HIS A 16 -2.79 4.67 3.30
N LEU A 17 -1.67 4.20 2.74
CA LEU A 17 -1.30 4.52 1.35
C LEU A 17 -2.32 3.97 0.35
N VAL A 18 -2.85 2.77 0.58
CA VAL A 18 -3.91 2.20 -0.27
C VAL A 18 -5.20 3.01 -0.15
N ILE A 19 -5.64 3.34 1.06
CA ILE A 19 -6.85 4.16 1.29
C ILE A 19 -6.71 5.52 0.63
N LYS A 20 -5.55 6.15 0.74
CA LYS A 20 -5.26 7.44 0.10
C LYS A 20 -5.30 7.35 -1.42
N ALA A 21 -4.80 6.26 -2.01
CA ALA A 21 -4.69 6.11 -3.45
C ALA A 21 -5.99 5.65 -4.13
N LEU A 22 -6.78 4.81 -3.46
CA LEU A 22 -7.94 4.14 -4.05
C LEU A 22 -9.27 4.56 -3.40
N HIS A 23 -9.25 5.33 -2.31
CA HIS A 23 -10.42 5.66 -1.49
C HIS A 23 -11.23 4.43 -1.04
N LYS A 24 -10.55 3.29 -0.90
CA LYS A 24 -11.12 2.00 -0.52
C LYS A 24 -10.22 1.31 0.50
N HIS A 25 -10.83 0.55 1.38
CA HIS A 25 -10.08 -0.29 2.31
C HIS A 25 -9.42 -1.47 1.56
N PRO A 26 -8.18 -1.88 1.88
CA PRO A 26 -7.48 -2.94 1.15
C PRO A 26 -8.27 -4.26 1.08
N GLN A 27 -8.90 -4.67 2.18
CA GLN A 27 -9.72 -5.89 2.22
C GLN A 27 -10.90 -5.85 1.25
N ALA A 28 -11.47 -4.67 0.99
CA ALA A 28 -12.59 -4.52 0.08
C ALA A 28 -12.18 -4.75 -1.38
N LEU A 29 -10.90 -4.57 -1.73
CA LEU A 29 -10.40 -4.73 -3.11
C LEU A 29 -10.56 -6.16 -3.63
N ARG A 30 -10.47 -7.16 -2.74
CA ARG A 30 -10.60 -8.60 -3.07
C ARG A 30 -12.01 -9.01 -3.48
N ASN A 31 -13.01 -8.19 -3.14
CA ASN A 31 -14.42 -8.47 -3.43
C ASN A 31 -14.90 -7.74 -4.70
N LEU A 32 -14.03 -6.99 -5.37
CA LEU A 32 -14.41 -6.18 -6.54
C LEU A 32 -14.29 -6.91 -7.86
N HIS A 33 -13.53 -8.01 -7.89
CA HIS A 33 -13.11 -8.67 -9.13
C HIS A 33 -13.51 -10.13 -9.10
N THR A 34 -13.71 -10.70 -10.29
CA THR A 34 -13.94 -12.13 -10.44
C THR A 34 -12.72 -12.88 -9.91
N PRO A 35 -12.89 -13.87 -9.01
CA PRO A 35 -11.78 -14.64 -8.48
C PRO A 35 -10.88 -15.22 -9.59
N GLY A 36 -9.57 -15.01 -9.48
CA GLY A 36 -8.58 -15.47 -10.46
C GLY A 36 -8.48 -14.63 -11.73
N SER A 37 -9.18 -13.49 -11.83
CA SER A 37 -8.91 -12.51 -12.88
C SER A 37 -7.58 -11.79 -12.62
N ALA A 38 -7.00 -11.18 -13.66
CA ALA A 38 -5.76 -10.41 -13.51
C ALA A 38 -5.92 -9.26 -12.50
N GLU A 39 -7.10 -8.63 -12.46
CA GLU A 39 -7.42 -7.56 -11.51
C GLU A 39 -7.55 -8.08 -10.07
N ASP A 40 -8.08 -9.29 -9.88
CA ASP A 40 -8.15 -9.94 -8.56
C ASP A 40 -6.74 -10.29 -8.03
N GLU A 41 -5.87 -10.83 -8.90
CA GLU A 41 -4.47 -11.10 -8.55
C GLU A 41 -3.72 -9.80 -8.20
N LEU A 42 -3.93 -8.73 -8.97
CA LEU A 42 -3.35 -7.42 -8.67
C LEU A 42 -3.92 -6.82 -7.38
N ALA A 43 -5.23 -6.95 -7.11
CA ALA A 43 -5.82 -6.54 -5.85
C ALA A 43 -5.19 -7.29 -4.67
N THR A 44 -5.02 -8.61 -4.80
CA THR A 44 -4.36 -9.46 -3.80
C THR A 44 -2.92 -9.02 -3.58
N LEU A 45 -2.18 -8.69 -4.65
CA LEU A 45 -0.82 -8.18 -4.55
C LEU A 45 -0.79 -6.83 -3.81
N VAL A 46 -1.70 -5.88 -4.10
CA VAL A 46 -1.81 -4.61 -3.37
C VAL A 46 -2.00 -4.85 -1.87
N VAL A 47 -2.93 -5.74 -1.49
CA VAL A 47 -3.21 -6.06 -0.08
C VAL A 47 -1.97 -6.65 0.60
N ARG A 48 -1.29 -7.59 -0.05
CA ARG A 48 -0.07 -8.21 0.49
C ARG A 48 1.07 -7.22 0.63
N SER A 49 1.30 -6.37 -0.37
CA SER A 49 2.34 -5.32 -0.32
C SER A 49 2.05 -4.30 0.78
N ALA A 50 0.78 -3.95 1.00
CA ALA A 50 0.37 -3.04 2.08
C ALA A 50 0.63 -3.66 3.46
N LEU A 51 0.22 -4.91 3.66
CA LEU A 51 0.49 -5.64 4.90
C LEU A 51 2.00 -5.81 5.16
N HIS A 52 2.77 -6.10 4.12
CA HIS A 52 4.23 -6.21 4.25
C HIS A 52 4.85 -4.90 4.73
N LEU A 53 4.45 -3.77 4.16
CA LEU A 53 4.92 -2.45 4.60
C LEU A 53 4.54 -2.16 6.05
N ASP A 54 3.34 -2.54 6.49
CA ASP A 54 2.93 -2.36 7.89
C ASP A 54 3.78 -3.17 8.86
N ASN A 55 4.09 -4.42 8.50
CA ASN A 55 4.95 -5.28 9.31
C ASN A 55 6.36 -4.72 9.43
N VAL A 56 6.97 -4.26 8.32
CA VAL A 56 8.30 -3.64 8.35
C VAL A 56 8.29 -2.34 9.14
N GLN A 57 7.22 -1.54 9.04
CA GLN A 57 7.07 -0.32 9.83
C GLN A 57 6.94 -0.65 11.32
N ALA A 58 6.18 -1.69 11.70
CA ALA A 58 6.06 -2.12 13.08
C ALA A 58 7.41 -2.57 13.64
N GLU A 59 8.14 -3.41 12.92
CA GLU A 59 9.46 -3.89 13.34
C GLU A 59 10.46 -2.74 13.50
N LEU A 60 10.45 -1.76 12.58
CA LEU A 60 11.27 -0.56 12.68
C LEU A 60 10.93 0.26 13.95
N VAL A 61 9.64 0.49 14.20
CA VAL A 61 9.17 1.23 15.38
C VAL A 61 9.57 0.52 16.67
N ASP A 62 9.39 -0.79 16.74
CA ASP A 62 9.75 -1.60 17.91
C ASP A 62 11.26 -1.52 18.16
N ARG A 63 12.08 -1.67 17.11
CA ARG A 63 13.54 -1.63 17.25
C ARG A 63 14.06 -0.26 17.69
N CYS A 64 13.49 0.81 17.15
CA CYS A 64 13.77 2.18 17.58
C CYS A 64 13.35 2.43 19.03
N THR A 65 12.18 1.94 19.43
CA THR A 65 11.65 2.05 20.81
C THR A 65 12.62 1.39 21.79
N TRP A 66 13.04 0.16 21.52
CA TRP A 66 13.96 -0.57 22.40
C TRP A 66 15.32 0.12 22.50
N ALA A 67 15.87 0.62 21.38
CA ALA A 67 17.11 1.36 21.39
C ALA A 67 17.01 2.66 22.23
N ALA A 68 15.89 3.37 22.13
CA ALA A 68 15.64 4.58 22.92
C ALA A 68 15.52 4.27 24.43
N GLU A 69 14.85 3.18 24.79
CA GLU A 69 14.76 2.73 26.18
C GLU A 69 16.13 2.36 26.75
N ASP A 70 16.93 1.60 26.00
CA ASP A 70 18.28 1.21 26.40
C ASP A 70 19.17 2.44 26.64
N LEU A 71 19.15 3.41 25.71
CA LEU A 71 19.89 4.66 25.83
C LEU A 71 19.43 5.49 27.03
N THR A 72 18.12 5.54 27.29
CA THR A 72 17.54 6.23 28.45
C THR A 72 18.02 5.60 29.76
N ARG A 73 18.06 4.27 29.84
CA ARG A 73 18.59 3.58 31.03
C ARG A 73 20.08 3.82 31.23
N ALA A 74 20.87 3.82 30.15
CA ALA A 74 22.31 4.10 30.21
C ALA A 74 22.58 5.55 30.67
N ALA A 75 21.86 6.53 30.11
CA ALA A 75 21.97 7.94 30.51
C ALA A 75 21.61 8.17 31.99
N ALA A 76 20.68 7.37 32.53
CA ALA A 76 20.32 7.39 33.94
C ALA A 76 21.29 6.61 34.86
N GLY A 77 22.36 6.02 34.32
CA GLY A 77 23.29 5.17 35.07
C GLY A 77 22.68 3.85 35.55
N LYS A 78 21.52 3.45 35.00
CA LYS A 78 20.77 2.25 35.41
C LYS A 78 21.10 1.01 34.59
N ALA A 79 21.91 1.16 33.54
CA ALA A 79 22.38 0.06 32.72
C ALA A 79 23.87 0.30 32.39
N VAL A 80 24.67 -0.76 32.50
CA VAL A 80 26.03 -0.76 31.97
C VAL A 80 25.91 -1.03 30.46
N PRO A 81 26.35 -0.12 29.57
CA PRO A 81 26.35 -0.38 28.15
C PRO A 81 27.13 -1.68 27.87
N ASN A 82 26.62 -2.54 26.98
CA ASN A 82 27.36 -3.73 26.59
C ASN A 82 28.74 -3.33 26.01
N SER A 83 29.69 -4.27 25.95
CA SER A 83 31.06 -3.99 25.48
C SER A 83 31.15 -3.46 24.04
N LEU A 84 30.09 -3.65 23.24
CA LEU A 84 29.97 -3.14 21.87
C LEU A 84 29.22 -1.79 21.80
N GLY A 85 28.59 -1.32 22.87
CA GLY A 85 27.69 -0.16 22.88
C GLY A 85 26.28 -0.45 22.32
N ILE A 86 25.29 0.25 22.91
CA ILE A 86 23.87 0.16 22.52
C ILE A 86 23.66 0.62 21.07
N LEU A 87 24.32 1.70 20.66
CA LEU A 87 24.21 2.27 19.31
C LEU A 87 24.77 1.34 18.24
N GLN A 88 25.94 0.74 18.47
CA GLN A 88 26.53 -0.20 17.52
C GLN A 88 25.68 -1.46 17.36
N THR A 89 25.06 -1.92 18.46
CA THR A 89 24.21 -3.13 18.46
C THR A 89 22.89 -2.90 17.73
N SER A 90 22.29 -1.71 17.87
CA SER A 90 20.93 -1.45 17.37
C SER A 90 20.92 -0.67 16.04
N GLY A 91 21.93 0.16 15.77
CA GLY A 91 21.98 1.06 14.62
C GLY A 91 21.88 0.33 13.28
N THR A 92 22.72 -0.69 13.07
CA THR A 92 22.72 -1.47 11.82
C THR A 92 21.35 -2.11 11.52
N LEU A 93 20.66 -2.62 12.54
CA LEU A 93 19.34 -3.21 12.35
C LEU A 93 18.28 -2.16 12.00
N ILE A 94 18.35 -1.00 12.64
CA ILE A 94 17.46 0.14 12.33
C ILE A 94 17.68 0.60 10.89
N ASP A 95 18.94 0.72 10.43
CA ASP A 95 19.25 1.13 9.07
C ASP A 95 18.75 0.12 8.03
N ILE A 96 18.92 -1.18 8.29
CA ILE A 96 18.39 -2.25 7.42
C ILE A 96 16.86 -2.17 7.34
N LEU A 97 16.18 -1.98 8.46
CA LEU A 97 14.72 -1.86 8.50
C LEU A 97 14.24 -0.59 7.80
N ALA A 98 14.96 0.51 7.92
CA ALA A 98 14.67 1.76 7.21
C ALA A 98 14.78 1.59 5.69
N ALA A 99 15.83 0.90 5.21
CA ALA A 99 16.00 0.58 3.80
C ALA A 99 14.88 -0.35 3.30
N ARG A 100 14.58 -1.44 4.03
CA ARG A 100 13.47 -2.37 3.71
C ARG A 100 12.14 -1.64 3.65
N ARG A 101 11.91 -0.67 4.54
CA ARG A 101 10.69 0.16 4.51
C ARG A 101 10.61 0.99 3.24
N ALA A 102 11.71 1.63 2.83
CA ALA A 102 11.75 2.42 1.60
C ALA A 102 11.45 1.56 0.36
N ASP A 103 12.02 0.36 0.31
CA ASP A 103 11.74 -0.61 -0.75
C ASP A 103 10.28 -1.06 -0.76
N ALA A 104 9.72 -1.40 0.41
CA ALA A 104 8.32 -1.79 0.55
C ALA A 104 7.35 -0.68 0.12
N VAL A 105 7.65 0.59 0.43
CA VAL A 105 6.88 1.76 -0.06
C VAL A 105 6.94 1.85 -1.58
N THR A 106 8.13 1.71 -2.17
CA THR A 106 8.33 1.80 -3.62
C THR A 106 7.59 0.67 -4.35
N HIS A 107 7.66 -0.54 -3.80
CA HIS A 107 6.95 -1.70 -4.31
C HIS A 107 5.43 -1.49 -4.24
N LEU A 108 4.88 -1.07 -3.09
CA LEU A 108 3.44 -0.81 -2.95
C LEU A 108 2.94 0.25 -3.94
N LYS A 109 3.69 1.35 -4.14
CA LYS A 109 3.34 2.37 -5.13
C LYS A 109 3.29 1.82 -6.55
N SER A 110 4.27 0.99 -6.91
CA SER A 110 4.32 0.35 -8.23
C SER A 110 3.14 -0.60 -8.45
N THR A 111 2.80 -1.41 -7.43
CA THR A 111 1.66 -2.32 -7.47
C THR A 111 0.33 -1.56 -7.57
N LEU A 112 0.17 -0.46 -6.83
CA LEU A 112 -1.01 0.41 -6.92
C LEU A 112 -1.18 1.00 -8.33
N ALA A 113 -0.10 1.48 -8.95
CA ALA A 113 -0.14 2.00 -10.31
C ALA A 113 -0.46 0.90 -11.35
N ALA A 114 0.00 -0.34 -11.14
CA ALA A 114 -0.37 -1.47 -11.99
C ALA A 114 -1.87 -1.80 -11.86
N TYR A 115 -2.38 -1.89 -10.62
CA TYR A 115 -3.80 -2.14 -10.34
C TYR A 115 -4.71 -1.05 -10.94
N GLN A 116 -4.36 0.22 -10.77
CA GLN A 116 -5.12 1.34 -11.34
C GLN A 116 -5.17 1.29 -12.87
N ARG A 117 -4.05 0.94 -13.53
CA ARG A 117 -4.03 0.79 -14.99
C ARG A 117 -4.89 -0.39 -15.47
N ALA A 118 -4.79 -1.55 -14.82
CA ALA A 118 -5.59 -2.71 -15.17
C ALA A 118 -7.10 -2.42 -15.05
N THR A 119 -7.51 -1.82 -13.94
CA THR A 119 -8.92 -1.50 -13.68
C THR A 119 -9.46 -0.36 -14.54
N ALA A 120 -8.63 0.62 -14.91
CA ALA A 120 -9.04 1.68 -15.84
C ALA A 120 -9.28 1.16 -17.27
N THR A 121 -8.54 0.12 -17.69
CA THR A 121 -8.67 -0.47 -19.04
C THR A 121 -9.87 -1.41 -19.14
N ALA A 122 -10.32 -1.99 -18.02
CA ALA A 122 -11.49 -2.84 -17.93
C ALA A 122 -12.83 -2.06 -17.94
N GLN A 123 -12.81 -0.73 -17.82
CA GLN A 123 -14.00 0.10 -17.99
C GLN A 123 -14.45 -0.01 -19.46
N PRO A 124 -15.69 -0.47 -19.77
CA PRO A 124 -16.13 -0.54 -21.15
C PRO A 124 -16.02 0.84 -21.77
N GLN A 125 -15.21 0.98 -22.82
CA GLN A 125 -15.29 2.14 -23.69
C GLN A 125 -16.76 2.24 -24.09
N ARG A 126 -17.44 3.33 -23.71
CA ARG A 126 -18.77 3.64 -24.25
C ARG A 126 -18.62 3.60 -25.76
N THR A 127 -19.15 2.55 -26.37
CA THR A 127 -19.26 2.44 -27.83
C THR A 127 -20.02 3.68 -28.27
N ALA A 128 -19.32 4.56 -29.01
CA ALA A 128 -19.97 5.68 -29.65
C ALA A 128 -21.11 5.12 -30.53
N PRO A 129 -22.28 5.77 -30.59
CA PRO A 129 -23.36 5.32 -31.45
C PRO A 129 -22.85 5.22 -32.89
N ALA A 130 -23.04 4.06 -33.51
CA ALA A 130 -22.73 3.88 -34.92
C ALA A 130 -23.49 4.94 -35.74
N PRO A 131 -22.85 5.61 -36.72
CA PRO A 131 -23.55 6.56 -37.57
C PRO A 131 -24.68 5.83 -38.33
N PRO A 132 -25.85 6.47 -38.52
CA PRO A 132 -26.98 5.84 -39.19
C PRO A 132 -26.59 5.42 -40.61
N SER A 133 -26.90 4.18 -40.96
CA SER A 133 -26.66 3.65 -42.31
C SER A 133 -27.39 4.51 -43.36
N PRO A 134 -26.76 4.86 -44.49
CA PRO A 134 -27.42 5.64 -45.53
C PRO A 134 -28.57 4.83 -46.12
N SER A 135 -29.78 5.38 -46.05
CA SER A 135 -30.96 4.84 -46.70
C SER A 135 -30.75 4.85 -48.21
N ARG A 136 -30.70 3.66 -48.82
CA ARG A 136 -30.55 3.48 -50.27
C ARG A 136 -31.88 3.82 -50.94
N THR A 137 -32.04 5.05 -51.40
CA THR A 137 -33.19 5.46 -52.23
C THR A 137 -33.09 4.77 -53.59
N THR A 138 -33.88 3.73 -53.81
CA THR A 138 -34.10 3.14 -55.13
C THR A 138 -35.00 4.06 -55.93
N ARG A 139 -34.41 4.83 -56.86
CA ARG A 139 -35.14 5.58 -57.88
C ARG A 139 -35.66 4.59 -58.93
N GLN A 140 -36.89 4.11 -58.77
CA GLN A 140 -37.66 3.51 -59.87
C GLN A 140 -38.12 4.64 -60.80
N THR A 141 -37.68 4.62 -62.05
CA THR A 141 -38.29 5.39 -63.13
C THR A 141 -38.80 4.43 -64.19
N ARG A 142 -40.08 4.63 -64.50
CA ARG A 142 -40.94 3.98 -65.48
C ARG A 142 -40.57 4.37 -66.91
#